data_AF-A0A354ZE46-F1
#
_entry.id   AF-A0A354ZE46-F1
#
_cell.length_a   1.000
_cell.length_b   1.000
_cell.length_c   1.000
_cell.angle_alpha   90.00
_cell.angle_beta   90.00
_cell.angle_gamma   90.00
#
_symmetry.space_group_name_H-M   'P 1'
#
loop_
_entity.id
_entity.type
_entity.pdbx_description
1 polymer ?
#
loop_
_entity_poly.entity_id
_entity_poly.type
_entity_poly.pdbx_seq_one_letter_code
_entity_poly.pdbx_strand_id
1 'polypeptide(L)'
;MPSDSEIPSQLRCGTRKSSGTLRKGGHQVQANTTVTTLVVLLYIASSIAGMRSSKPVAQAPATPGVHETVPTPQIQNSTPRDLAGRSAAVSDTANVRSGPGTQYSKTGTLAKNTHVRLVGEVNGWYQVSLPRGSYGWIAGSLLTTAPSSQGAEQAKHDVVGYYTVNYPGDKSSYDIVHAYSDSLTAIAPFSFAVDRTGNVRGDHSADAMTLATSRGLANLALIHNLTGRSFDKAEISALLNSRSARKRAVSDILEIVKTHGYAGVNIDFENVPPADRAVLTQFMKELRAALAPKGYRVTMSMPAKYKDAPTSAWVGAFDYYELGRVCDQVMIMTYDEHTSGTRPGPIASLPWVEKVVKYAVTQMPKRKVLLGVAAYGYDWNTGTNRARAVTYQQAVANAAKYGRKIQWDAKAATPHYRYKSGTVAREVWFESTDSLKAKLKLVERYGLGGIAIWRLGQEDAGYWKLIQRELLN
;
A
#
# COMPACT_ATOMS: atom_id res chain seq x y z
N MET A 1 60.14 11.74 44.04
CA MET A 1 59.68 12.15 45.39
C MET A 1 60.13 13.58 45.62
N PRO A 2 59.27 14.50 46.13
CA PRO A 2 57.80 14.45 46.17
C PRO A 2 57.26 14.70 44.72
N SER A 3 56.26 15.51 44.32
CA SER A 3 55.20 16.34 44.97
C SER A 3 54.03 16.51 43.96
N ASP A 4 52.76 16.78 44.26
CA ASP A 4 51.98 17.25 45.45
C ASP A 4 51.92 18.79 45.64
N SER A 5 50.76 19.44 45.87
CA SER A 5 49.34 19.01 45.78
C SER A 5 48.32 20.20 45.79
N GLU A 6 47.10 19.93 45.30
CA GLU A 6 45.74 20.36 45.77
C GLU A 6 45.44 21.78 46.39
N ILE A 7 44.50 22.61 45.85
CA ILE A 7 43.05 22.82 46.22
C ILE A 7 42.82 23.70 47.51
N PRO A 8 41.69 24.41 47.82
CA PRO A 8 40.47 24.86 47.09
C PRO A 8 40.13 26.39 47.22
N SER A 9 38.92 26.78 46.73
CA SER A 9 37.91 27.65 47.42
C SER A 9 37.88 29.18 47.14
N GLN A 10 36.76 29.92 47.27
CA GLN A 10 35.29 29.70 47.02
C GLN A 10 34.55 31.06 47.24
N LEU A 11 33.28 31.20 46.80
CA LEU A 11 32.28 32.22 47.23
C LEU A 11 32.60 33.73 46.96
N ARG A 12 31.65 34.68 47.00
CA ARG A 12 30.28 34.74 46.40
C ARG A 12 29.72 36.18 46.42
N CYS A 13 28.82 36.47 45.48
CA CYS A 13 27.75 37.50 45.56
C CYS A 13 28.15 39.00 45.52
N GLY A 14 27.24 39.85 45.04
CA GLY A 14 27.44 41.31 44.90
C GLY A 14 26.45 41.99 43.96
N THR A 15 25.16 42.02 44.31
CA THR A 15 24.10 42.59 43.45
C THR A 15 24.04 44.12 43.49
N ARG A 16 23.75 44.76 42.34
CA ARG A 16 23.07 46.07 42.30
C ARG A 16 22.21 46.24 41.06
N LYS A 17 21.12 47.00 41.20
CA LYS A 17 20.17 47.37 40.14
C LYS A 17 20.59 48.70 39.51
N SER A 18 20.31 48.88 38.23
CA SER A 18 19.85 50.16 37.70
C SER A 18 18.91 49.94 36.49
N SER A 19 18.04 50.91 36.24
CA SER A 19 17.03 50.89 35.18
C SER A 19 17.47 51.76 34.00
N GLY A 20 17.22 51.30 32.76
CA GLY A 20 17.42 52.12 31.57
C GLY A 20 16.40 51.80 30.49
N THR A 21 15.44 52.70 30.26
CA THR A 21 14.39 52.54 29.24
C THR A 21 14.73 53.38 28.00
N LEU A 22 14.98 52.73 26.86
CA LEU A 22 15.17 53.43 25.58
C LEU A 22 14.55 52.65 24.41
N ARG A 23 13.61 53.29 23.70
CA ARG A 23 13.02 52.78 22.45
C ARG A 23 13.96 53.03 21.27
N LYS A 24 14.13 52.06 20.37
CA LYS A 24 14.26 52.28 18.91
C LYS A 24 14.25 50.96 18.13
N GLY A 25 13.93 51.06 16.83
CA GLY A 25 14.26 50.05 15.82
C GLY A 25 13.29 48.86 15.75
N GLY A 26 12.54 48.76 14.66
CA GLY A 26 11.84 47.53 14.30
C GLY A 26 12.62 46.75 13.25
N HIS A 27 12.86 45.47 13.52
CA HIS A 27 12.94 44.42 12.50
C HIS A 27 12.54 43.11 13.19
N GLN A 28 11.32 42.61 12.92
CA GLN A 28 11.04 41.21 13.20
C GLN A 28 11.75 40.37 12.14
N VAL A 29 12.90 39.81 12.52
CA VAL A 29 13.42 38.62 11.83
C VAL A 29 12.41 37.51 12.11
N GLN A 30 11.60 37.18 11.10
CA GLN A 30 10.63 36.11 11.19
C GLN A 30 11.40 34.80 11.34
N ALA A 31 11.36 34.22 12.55
CA ALA A 31 12.06 32.98 12.82
C ALA A 31 11.39 31.84 12.02
N ASN A 32 12.04 31.41 10.94
CA ASN A 32 11.68 30.20 10.21
C ASN A 32 11.98 28.99 11.10
N THR A 33 11.03 28.65 11.97
CA THR A 33 11.07 27.47 12.82
C THR A 33 10.89 26.21 11.97
N THR A 34 11.97 25.76 11.33
CA THR A 34 12.01 24.50 10.60
C THR A 34 11.80 23.35 11.57
N VAL A 35 10.56 22.83 11.66
CA VAL A 35 10.19 21.72 12.54
C VAL A 35 10.68 20.40 11.93
N THR A 36 11.99 20.18 12.01
CA THR A 36 12.67 18.97 11.51
C THR A 36 12.19 17.73 12.28
N THR A 37 11.19 17.05 11.71
CA THR A 37 10.58 15.86 12.34
C THR A 37 11.48 14.64 12.14
N LEU A 38 12.07 14.15 13.23
CA LEU A 38 13.10 13.12 13.21
C LEU A 38 12.49 11.69 13.12
N VAL A 39 12.43 11.14 11.90
CA VAL A 39 11.77 9.85 11.55
C VAL A 39 12.61 8.61 11.91
N VAL A 40 13.03 8.50 13.18
CA VAL A 40 13.90 7.42 13.67
C VAL A 40 13.21 6.04 13.62
N LEU A 41 13.46 5.30 12.54
CA LEU A 41 13.59 3.83 12.42
C LEU A 41 12.96 2.97 13.54
N LEU A 42 11.62 2.93 13.61
CA LEU A 42 10.89 1.99 14.47
C LEU A 42 9.54 1.48 13.90
N TYR A 43 9.23 1.82 12.65
CA TYR A 43 7.85 1.71 12.11
C TYR A 43 7.34 0.29 11.86
N ILE A 44 8.21 -0.66 11.53
CA ILE A 44 7.81 -2.05 11.21
C ILE A 44 7.66 -2.95 12.46
N ALA A 45 7.27 -2.37 13.60
CA ALA A 45 7.28 -3.03 14.92
C ALA A 45 6.16 -2.60 15.90
N SER A 46 5.39 -1.55 15.58
CA SER A 46 4.47 -0.89 16.53
C SER A 46 2.99 -1.24 16.33
N SER A 47 2.61 -1.90 15.23
CA SER A 47 1.22 -2.13 14.84
C SER A 47 0.49 -3.26 15.59
N ILE A 48 1.21 -4.18 16.27
CA ILE A 48 0.60 -5.33 16.98
C ILE A 48 1.11 -5.45 18.43
N ALA A 49 0.55 -4.63 19.32
CA ALA A 49 0.76 -4.73 20.78
C ALA A 49 -0.55 -4.66 21.61
N GLY A 50 -1.72 -4.67 20.95
CA GLY A 50 -3.04 -4.46 21.57
C GLY A 50 -3.96 -5.69 21.54
N MET A 51 -3.59 -6.78 22.22
CA MET A 51 -4.47 -7.95 22.38
C MET A 51 -4.47 -8.46 23.83
N ARG A 52 -5.51 -8.11 24.61
CA ARG A 52 -5.91 -8.81 25.83
C ARG A 52 -7.42 -8.96 25.89
N SER A 53 -7.84 -10.10 26.45
CA SER A 53 -9.21 -10.59 26.55
C SER A 53 -10.23 -9.60 27.10
N SER A 54 -11.41 -9.53 26.47
CA SER A 54 -12.66 -9.11 27.10
C SER A 54 -13.61 -10.30 27.20
N LYS A 55 -14.43 -10.34 28.27
CA LYS A 55 -15.39 -11.43 28.54
C LYS A 55 -16.67 -11.30 27.69
N PRO A 56 -17.47 -12.37 27.53
CA PRO A 56 -18.74 -12.29 26.78
C PRO A 56 -19.74 -11.37 27.49
N VAL A 57 -20.49 -10.60 26.70
CA VAL A 57 -21.67 -9.85 27.16
C VAL A 57 -22.93 -10.58 26.65
N ALA A 58 -23.98 -10.62 27.46
CA ALA A 58 -25.20 -11.39 27.18
C ALA A 58 -26.03 -10.79 26.03
N GLN A 59 -26.83 -11.65 25.40
CA GLN A 59 -27.84 -11.23 24.43
C GLN A 59 -29.06 -10.63 25.15
N ALA A 60 -29.67 -9.61 24.52
CA ALA A 60 -31.00 -9.10 24.85
C ALA A 60 -31.94 -9.36 23.66
N PRO A 61 -33.27 -9.52 23.86
CA PRO A 61 -34.18 -10.06 22.86
C PRO A 61 -34.53 -9.05 21.74
N ALA A 62 -35.05 -9.57 20.64
CA ALA A 62 -35.56 -8.79 19.52
C ALA A 62 -36.99 -8.29 19.78
N THR A 63 -37.28 -7.06 19.33
CA THR A 63 -38.63 -6.47 19.31
C THR A 63 -39.11 -6.35 17.85
N PRO A 64 -40.33 -6.76 17.51
CA PRO A 64 -40.78 -6.82 16.11
C PRO A 64 -41.42 -5.52 15.60
N GLY A 65 -41.34 -5.30 14.28
CA GLY A 65 -42.35 -4.57 13.52
C GLY A 65 -42.14 -3.07 13.27
N VAL A 66 -41.43 -2.74 12.17
CA VAL A 66 -41.70 -1.54 11.35
C VAL A 66 -41.61 -1.96 9.88
N HIS A 67 -42.58 -1.58 9.05
CA HIS A 67 -42.60 -1.94 7.63
C HIS A 67 -41.64 -1.08 6.78
N GLU A 68 -41.24 -1.63 5.63
CA GLU A 68 -40.31 -0.98 4.70
C GLU A 68 -40.90 0.29 4.06
N THR A 69 -40.03 1.29 3.85
CA THR A 69 -40.11 2.15 2.66
C THR A 69 -38.82 1.97 1.88
N VAL A 70 -38.90 1.24 0.75
CA VAL A 70 -37.74 0.96 -0.11
C VAL A 70 -37.31 2.26 -0.82
N PRO A 71 -36.08 2.75 -0.64
CA PRO A 71 -35.57 3.84 -1.46
C PRO A 71 -35.35 3.36 -2.89
N THR A 72 -36.10 3.89 -3.84
CA THR A 72 -35.99 3.57 -5.27
C THR A 72 -34.53 3.65 -5.73
N PRO A 73 -33.95 2.61 -6.37
CA PRO A 73 -32.59 2.67 -6.89
C PRO A 73 -32.43 3.81 -7.90
N GLN A 74 -31.75 4.89 -7.48
CA GLN A 74 -31.35 5.98 -8.36
C GLN A 74 -30.39 5.44 -9.42
N ILE A 75 -30.85 5.38 -10.66
CA ILE A 75 -30.05 4.91 -11.80
C ILE A 75 -28.92 5.90 -12.05
N GLN A 76 -27.71 5.55 -11.62
CA GLN A 76 -26.51 6.29 -12.02
C GLN A 76 -26.22 5.99 -13.49
N ASN A 77 -26.55 6.95 -14.35
CA ASN A 77 -26.25 6.93 -15.78
C ASN A 77 -24.74 6.83 -16.02
N SER A 78 -24.26 5.59 -16.11
CA SER A 78 -22.97 5.25 -16.69
C SER A 78 -23.24 4.86 -18.13
N THR A 79 -22.89 5.74 -19.07
CA THR A 79 -23.03 5.48 -20.51
C THR A 79 -22.30 4.18 -20.83
N PRO A 80 -23.00 3.12 -21.33
CA PRO A 80 -22.35 1.84 -21.59
C PRO A 80 -21.21 2.02 -22.57
N ARG A 81 -20.06 1.40 -22.29
CA ARG A 81 -19.00 1.31 -23.28
C ARG A 81 -19.48 0.40 -24.39
N ASP A 82 -19.69 0.93 -25.60
CA ASP A 82 -20.04 0.12 -26.77
C ASP A 82 -18.93 -0.91 -27.05
N LEU A 83 -19.35 -2.14 -27.32
CA LEU A 83 -18.50 -3.28 -27.66
C LEU A 83 -19.02 -4.06 -28.88
N ALA A 84 -19.94 -3.46 -29.66
CA ALA A 84 -20.49 -4.05 -30.87
C ALA A 84 -19.39 -4.62 -31.80
N GLY A 85 -19.66 -5.81 -32.35
CA GLY A 85 -18.71 -6.56 -33.18
C GLY A 85 -17.67 -7.38 -32.39
N ARG A 86 -17.45 -7.12 -31.10
CA ARG A 86 -16.53 -7.95 -30.28
C ARG A 86 -17.23 -9.21 -29.79
N SER A 87 -16.45 -10.28 -29.58
CA SER A 87 -16.94 -11.56 -29.06
C SER A 87 -16.06 -12.11 -27.95
N ALA A 88 -16.65 -12.90 -27.07
CA ALA A 88 -15.97 -13.64 -26.01
C ALA A 88 -16.49 -15.08 -25.92
N ALA A 89 -15.69 -15.98 -25.37
CA ALA A 89 -16.13 -17.29 -24.90
C ALA A 89 -16.31 -17.26 -23.38
N VAL A 90 -17.31 -17.96 -22.84
CA VAL A 90 -17.47 -18.08 -21.38
C VAL A 90 -16.40 -19.03 -20.83
N SER A 91 -15.64 -18.61 -19.81
CA SER A 91 -14.47 -19.34 -19.29
C SER A 91 -14.83 -20.59 -18.46
N ASP A 92 -16.03 -20.61 -17.91
CA ASP A 92 -16.67 -21.73 -17.20
C ASP A 92 -18.19 -21.62 -17.32
N THR A 93 -18.97 -22.19 -16.41
CA THR A 93 -20.44 -21.99 -16.34
C THR A 93 -20.76 -20.60 -15.78
N ALA A 94 -21.39 -19.73 -16.59
CA ALA A 94 -21.78 -18.39 -16.16
C ALA A 94 -23.28 -18.25 -15.91
N ASN A 95 -23.65 -17.56 -14.83
CA ASN A 95 -25.02 -17.10 -14.61
C ASN A 95 -25.28 -15.86 -15.48
N VAL A 96 -26.33 -15.91 -16.29
CA VAL A 96 -26.86 -14.75 -17.03
C VAL A 96 -27.85 -14.02 -16.13
N ARG A 97 -27.79 -12.69 -16.10
CA ARG A 97 -28.65 -11.84 -15.26
C ARG A 97 -29.40 -10.77 -16.06
N SER A 98 -30.47 -10.25 -15.47
CA SER A 98 -31.29 -9.16 -16.02
C SER A 98 -30.61 -7.79 -16.00
N GLY A 99 -29.51 -7.61 -15.25
CA GLY A 99 -28.76 -6.36 -15.15
C GLY A 99 -27.32 -6.54 -14.67
N PRO A 100 -26.50 -5.46 -14.68
CA PRO A 100 -25.07 -5.48 -14.37
C PRO A 100 -24.78 -5.61 -12.86
N GLY A 101 -24.97 -6.80 -12.29
CA GLY A 101 -24.68 -7.07 -10.88
C GLY A 101 -25.32 -8.33 -10.31
N THR A 102 -24.84 -8.79 -9.15
CA THR A 102 -25.36 -9.99 -8.46
C THR A 102 -26.74 -9.79 -7.82
N GLN A 103 -27.16 -8.54 -7.61
CA GLN A 103 -28.48 -8.14 -7.14
C GLN A 103 -29.59 -8.33 -8.19
N TYR A 104 -29.24 -8.39 -9.48
CA TYR A 104 -30.20 -8.61 -10.56
C TYR A 104 -30.59 -10.09 -10.69
N SER A 105 -31.85 -10.37 -11.01
CA SER A 105 -32.38 -11.73 -11.15
C SER A 105 -31.57 -12.55 -12.17
N LYS A 106 -31.34 -13.82 -11.84
CA LYS A 106 -30.75 -14.80 -12.76
C LYS A 106 -31.77 -15.17 -13.83
N THR A 107 -31.48 -14.84 -15.09
CA THR A 107 -32.32 -15.13 -16.25
C THR A 107 -31.92 -16.43 -16.96
N GLY A 108 -30.74 -16.98 -16.67
CA GLY A 108 -30.30 -18.26 -17.22
C GLY A 108 -28.86 -18.64 -16.85
N THR A 109 -28.31 -19.59 -17.59
CA THR A 109 -26.88 -19.97 -17.54
C THR A 109 -26.35 -20.23 -18.94
N LEU A 110 -25.08 -19.89 -19.18
CA LEU A 110 -24.32 -20.38 -20.32
C LEU A 110 -23.25 -21.37 -19.84
N ALA A 111 -23.01 -22.40 -20.64
CA ALA A 111 -21.97 -23.39 -20.37
C ALA A 111 -20.57 -22.85 -20.76
N LYS A 112 -19.52 -23.49 -20.24
CA LYS A 112 -18.14 -23.25 -20.64
C LYS A 112 -17.98 -23.31 -22.16
N ASN A 113 -17.10 -22.45 -22.71
CA ASN A 113 -16.84 -22.27 -24.13
C ASN A 113 -18.05 -21.79 -24.97
N THR A 114 -19.19 -21.42 -24.37
CA THR A 114 -20.26 -20.77 -25.13
C THR A 114 -19.74 -19.44 -25.68
N HIS A 115 -19.87 -19.22 -26.99
CA HIS A 115 -19.50 -17.95 -27.60
C HIS A 115 -20.66 -16.93 -27.51
N VAL A 116 -20.33 -15.70 -27.13
CA VAL A 116 -21.26 -14.57 -26.99
C VAL A 116 -20.73 -13.35 -27.72
N ARG A 117 -21.64 -12.59 -28.34
CA ARG A 117 -21.33 -11.24 -28.85
C ARG A 117 -21.47 -10.25 -27.71
N LEU A 118 -20.47 -9.39 -27.56
CA LEU A 118 -20.50 -8.29 -26.60
C LEU A 118 -21.31 -7.13 -27.21
N VAL A 119 -22.11 -6.48 -26.38
CA VAL A 119 -22.97 -5.36 -26.78
C VAL A 119 -22.48 -4.09 -26.09
N GLY A 120 -22.28 -4.16 -24.77
CA GLY A 120 -21.58 -3.12 -24.04
C GLY A 120 -21.08 -3.60 -22.68
N GLU A 121 -20.33 -2.73 -21.98
CA GLU A 121 -19.85 -2.98 -20.62
C GLU A 121 -20.32 -1.86 -19.68
N VAL A 122 -20.78 -2.29 -18.50
CA VAL A 122 -21.17 -1.42 -17.38
C VAL A 122 -20.67 -2.08 -16.10
N ASN A 123 -19.85 -1.37 -15.32
CA ASN A 123 -19.47 -1.76 -13.96
C ASN A 123 -18.79 -3.15 -13.85
N GLY A 124 -18.04 -3.58 -14.87
CA GLY A 124 -17.38 -4.89 -14.93
C GLY A 124 -18.31 -6.05 -15.33
N TRP A 125 -19.56 -5.75 -15.67
CA TRP A 125 -20.52 -6.68 -16.26
C TRP A 125 -20.69 -6.34 -17.74
N TYR A 126 -20.71 -7.37 -18.56
CA TYR A 126 -20.84 -7.27 -20.01
C TYR A 126 -22.26 -7.62 -20.39
N GLN A 127 -22.94 -6.73 -21.11
CA GLN A 127 -24.16 -7.06 -21.81
C GLN A 127 -23.80 -7.92 -23.02
N VAL A 128 -24.42 -9.09 -23.09
CA VAL A 128 -24.19 -10.09 -24.14
C VAL A 128 -25.47 -10.30 -24.94
N SER A 129 -25.32 -10.49 -26.25
CA SER A 129 -26.38 -11.06 -27.08
C SER A 129 -26.33 -12.58 -26.96
N LEU A 130 -27.49 -13.17 -26.67
CA LEU A 130 -27.69 -14.59 -26.40
C LEU A 130 -28.20 -15.31 -27.65
N PRO A 131 -28.04 -16.64 -27.76
CA PRO A 131 -28.73 -17.43 -28.77
C PRO A 131 -30.24 -17.16 -28.77
N ARG A 132 -30.85 -17.02 -29.96
CA ARG A 132 -32.24 -16.57 -30.20
C ARG A 132 -32.50 -15.07 -29.96
N GLY A 133 -31.45 -14.23 -29.85
CA GLY A 133 -31.56 -12.76 -30.01
C GLY A 133 -32.00 -12.00 -28.76
N SER A 134 -32.14 -12.66 -27.61
CA SER A 134 -32.33 -11.99 -26.32
C SER A 134 -31.00 -11.43 -25.78
N TYR A 135 -31.08 -10.62 -24.74
CA TYR A 135 -29.92 -10.01 -24.08
C TYR A 135 -29.85 -10.41 -22.60
N GLY A 136 -28.65 -10.38 -22.03
CA GLY A 136 -28.43 -10.55 -20.60
C GLY A 136 -27.04 -10.08 -20.19
N TRP A 137 -26.75 -10.13 -18.88
CA TRP A 137 -25.51 -9.64 -18.31
C TRP A 137 -24.68 -10.77 -17.69
N ILE A 138 -23.38 -10.75 -17.96
CA ILE A 138 -22.39 -11.71 -17.43
C ILE A 138 -21.21 -10.94 -16.82
N ALA A 139 -20.69 -11.41 -15.67
CA ALA A 139 -19.51 -10.81 -15.04
C ALA A 139 -18.27 -11.01 -15.93
N GLY A 140 -17.48 -9.95 -16.14
CA GLY A 140 -16.33 -9.98 -17.06
C GLY A 140 -15.24 -10.99 -16.69
N SER A 141 -15.14 -11.39 -15.41
CA SER A 141 -14.26 -12.47 -14.94
C SER A 141 -14.63 -13.86 -15.49
N LEU A 142 -15.86 -14.02 -15.98
CA LEU A 142 -16.37 -15.26 -16.60
C LEU A 142 -16.27 -15.23 -18.14
N LEU A 143 -15.64 -14.20 -18.73
CA LEU A 143 -15.53 -14.02 -20.18
C LEU A 143 -14.06 -13.96 -20.62
N THR A 144 -13.73 -14.72 -21.66
CA THR A 144 -12.45 -14.69 -22.35
C THR A 144 -12.66 -14.12 -23.74
N THR A 145 -12.28 -12.85 -23.93
CA THR A 145 -12.23 -12.24 -25.27
C THR A 145 -11.09 -12.85 -26.07
N ALA A 146 -11.30 -13.13 -27.35
CA ALA A 146 -10.22 -13.42 -28.27
C ALA A 146 -9.23 -12.23 -28.31
N PRO A 147 -7.91 -12.46 -28.43
CA PRO A 147 -6.94 -11.38 -28.61
C PRO A 147 -7.24 -10.64 -29.92
N SER A 148 -7.29 -9.32 -29.86
CA SER A 148 -7.38 -8.48 -31.05
C SER A 148 -6.10 -8.62 -31.88
N SER A 149 -6.22 -8.99 -33.15
CA SER A 149 -5.10 -9.18 -34.09
C SER A 149 -4.51 -7.85 -34.62
N GLN A 150 -4.30 -6.90 -33.71
CA GLN A 150 -3.37 -5.79 -33.89
C GLN A 150 -2.17 -6.08 -32.98
N GLY A 151 -0.95 -5.82 -33.45
CA GLY A 151 0.28 -6.24 -32.78
C GLY A 151 0.27 -5.85 -31.30
N ALA A 152 0.22 -6.86 -30.42
CA ALA A 152 0.16 -6.64 -29.00
C ALA A 152 1.55 -6.21 -28.50
N GLU A 153 1.79 -4.90 -28.48
CA GLU A 153 2.84 -4.33 -27.63
C GLU A 153 2.63 -4.91 -26.21
N GLN A 154 3.65 -5.59 -25.69
CA GLN A 154 3.54 -6.37 -24.47
C GLN A 154 3.32 -5.41 -23.30
N ALA A 155 2.05 -5.21 -22.95
CA ALA A 155 1.60 -4.18 -22.01
C ALA A 155 2.40 -4.27 -20.70
N LYS A 156 3.36 -3.35 -20.56
CA LYS A 156 4.44 -3.37 -19.58
C LYS A 156 3.89 -3.41 -18.15
N HIS A 157 4.60 -4.11 -17.29
CA HIS A 157 4.26 -4.16 -15.87
C HIS A 157 4.61 -2.81 -15.22
N ASP A 158 3.77 -2.33 -14.31
CA ASP A 158 4.14 -1.21 -13.45
C ASP A 158 5.13 -1.67 -12.37
N VAL A 159 6.18 -0.88 -12.15
CA VAL A 159 7.16 -1.08 -11.10
C VAL A 159 7.21 0.20 -10.27
N VAL A 160 6.53 0.16 -9.12
CA VAL A 160 6.39 1.32 -8.24
C VAL A 160 7.39 1.22 -7.09
N GLY A 161 8.31 2.19 -6.99
CA GLY A 161 9.25 2.29 -5.87
C GLY A 161 8.71 3.17 -4.74
N TYR A 162 8.60 2.66 -3.51
CA TYR A 162 8.34 3.52 -2.35
C TYR A 162 9.59 4.31 -1.99
N TYR A 163 9.54 5.63 -2.23
CA TYR A 163 10.64 6.56 -1.99
C TYR A 163 10.50 7.18 -0.60
N THR A 164 11.57 7.20 0.19
CA THR A 164 11.50 7.50 1.63
C THR A 164 12.79 8.14 2.15
N VAL A 165 12.68 9.17 3.00
CA VAL A 165 13.81 9.85 3.65
C VAL A 165 13.68 9.67 5.16
N ASN A 166 14.38 8.70 5.75
CA ASN A 166 14.20 8.36 7.18
C ASN A 166 14.91 9.32 8.14
N TYR A 167 15.88 10.09 7.66
CA TYR A 167 16.64 11.06 8.44
C TYR A 167 17.17 12.17 7.52
N PRO A 168 17.50 13.37 8.04
CA PRO A 168 18.12 14.42 7.25
C PRO A 168 19.40 13.90 6.55
N GLY A 169 19.39 13.90 5.22
CA GLY A 169 20.47 13.32 4.41
C GLY A 169 20.36 11.84 4.05
N ASP A 170 19.25 11.15 4.35
CA ASP A 170 18.99 9.78 3.84
C ASP A 170 18.82 9.80 2.31
N LYS A 171 19.89 9.48 1.59
CA LYS A 171 19.90 9.35 0.13
C LYS A 171 19.55 7.95 -0.38
N SER A 172 19.25 6.98 0.50
CA SER A 172 19.12 5.57 0.08
C SER A 172 18.07 5.34 -1.03
N SER A 173 16.93 6.04 -1.00
CA SER A 173 15.98 6.00 -2.12
C SER A 173 16.39 6.87 -3.32
N TYR A 174 17.15 7.97 -3.11
CA TYR A 174 17.64 8.86 -4.18
C TYR A 174 18.65 8.16 -5.08
N ASP A 175 19.65 7.51 -4.47
CA ASP A 175 20.75 6.86 -5.20
C ASP A 175 20.23 5.71 -6.06
N ILE A 176 19.15 5.03 -5.64
CA ILE A 176 18.45 4.00 -6.42
C ILE A 176 17.70 4.60 -7.62
N VAL A 177 16.93 5.68 -7.44
CA VAL A 177 16.27 6.35 -8.58
C VAL A 177 17.31 6.94 -9.56
N HIS A 178 18.47 7.36 -9.05
CA HIS A 178 19.55 7.89 -9.89
C HIS A 178 20.24 6.81 -10.73
N ALA A 179 20.48 5.63 -10.15
CA ALA A 179 21.24 4.54 -10.78
C ALA A 179 20.39 3.51 -11.55
N TYR A 180 19.09 3.38 -11.23
CA TYR A 180 18.22 2.30 -11.72
C TYR A 180 16.85 2.80 -12.19
N SER A 181 16.74 4.05 -12.65
CA SER A 181 15.47 4.61 -13.15
C SER A 181 14.82 3.76 -14.25
N ASP A 182 15.62 3.21 -15.16
CA ASP A 182 15.12 2.43 -16.30
C ASP A 182 14.40 1.13 -15.88
N SER A 183 14.62 0.71 -14.63
CA SER A 183 14.02 -0.44 -13.97
C SER A 183 12.80 -0.08 -13.10
N LEU A 184 12.27 1.15 -13.22
CA LEU A 184 11.06 1.64 -12.55
C LEU A 184 10.04 2.13 -13.59
N THR A 185 8.76 2.24 -13.21
CA THR A 185 7.76 3.02 -13.97
C THR A 185 7.24 4.21 -13.17
N ALA A 186 7.27 4.12 -11.84
CA ALA A 186 6.87 5.20 -10.96
C ALA A 186 7.62 5.18 -9.62
N ILE A 187 7.61 6.32 -8.92
CA ILE A 187 7.87 6.38 -7.48
C ILE A 187 6.66 6.91 -6.71
N ALA A 188 6.54 6.46 -5.46
CA ALA A 188 5.60 6.98 -4.48
C ALA A 188 6.39 7.56 -3.29
N PRO A 189 6.70 8.87 -3.29
CA PRO A 189 7.35 9.53 -2.15
C PRO A 189 6.43 9.54 -0.94
N PHE A 190 6.88 8.92 0.16
CA PHE A 190 6.17 8.89 1.43
C PHE A 190 6.26 10.29 2.09
N SER A 191 5.28 11.14 1.81
CA SER A 191 5.38 12.57 2.10
C SER A 191 4.20 13.20 2.86
N PHE A 192 2.95 12.81 2.58
CA PHE A 192 1.78 13.55 3.08
C PHE A 192 0.99 12.81 4.16
N ALA A 193 0.95 13.38 5.36
CA ALA A 193 0.06 12.93 6.42
C ALA A 193 -1.32 13.57 6.28
N VAL A 194 -2.38 12.82 6.62
CA VAL A 194 -3.74 13.36 6.76
C VAL A 194 -4.20 13.32 8.23
N ASP A 195 -4.78 14.42 8.71
CA ASP A 195 -5.30 14.52 10.09
C ASP A 195 -6.79 14.15 10.22
N ARG A 196 -7.27 13.91 11.45
CA ARG A 196 -8.69 13.61 11.77
C ARG A 196 -9.73 14.60 11.22
N THR A 197 -9.33 15.84 10.90
CA THR A 197 -10.22 16.83 10.29
C THR A 197 -10.18 16.83 8.77
N GLY A 198 -9.29 16.03 8.17
CA GLY A 198 -9.14 15.88 6.73
C GLY A 198 -8.24 16.93 6.09
N ASN A 199 -7.39 17.64 6.84
CA ASN A 199 -6.34 18.44 6.21
C ASN A 199 -5.19 17.50 5.80
N VAL A 200 -4.62 17.70 4.61
CA VAL A 200 -3.44 16.96 4.16
C VAL A 200 -2.22 17.87 4.19
N ARG A 201 -1.14 17.43 4.84
CA ARG A 201 0.10 18.22 5.01
C ARG A 201 1.33 17.33 4.91
N GLY A 202 2.42 17.88 4.36
CA GLY A 202 3.69 17.18 4.26
C GLY A 202 4.62 17.79 3.22
N ASP A 203 5.86 17.33 3.21
CA ASP A 203 6.92 17.91 2.39
C ASP A 203 6.94 17.28 0.99
N HIS A 204 6.54 18.06 -0.02
CA HIS A 204 6.73 17.70 -1.42
C HIS A 204 8.22 17.43 -1.69
N SER A 205 8.54 16.18 -2.03
CA SER A 205 9.93 15.71 -2.21
C SER A 205 10.52 16.16 -3.56
N ALA A 206 10.73 17.47 -3.70
CA ALA A 206 11.05 18.16 -4.95
C ALA A 206 12.25 17.55 -5.70
N ASP A 207 13.37 17.29 -5.01
CA ASP A 207 14.58 16.70 -5.62
C ASP A 207 14.30 15.30 -6.19
N ALA A 208 13.54 14.49 -5.45
CA ALA A 208 13.18 13.12 -5.84
C ALA A 208 12.26 13.11 -7.07
N MET A 209 11.25 13.99 -7.07
CA MET A 209 10.31 14.11 -8.18
C MET A 209 10.94 14.75 -9.41
N THR A 210 11.84 15.71 -9.24
CA THR A 210 12.61 16.33 -10.35
C THR A 210 13.48 15.27 -11.02
N LEU A 211 14.24 14.50 -10.23
CA LEU A 211 15.01 13.37 -10.73
C LEU A 211 14.12 12.34 -11.45
N ALA A 212 13.06 11.85 -10.80
CA ALA A 212 12.14 10.87 -11.37
C ALA A 212 11.51 11.36 -12.69
N THR A 213 11.04 12.61 -12.74
CA THR A 213 10.45 13.20 -13.95
C THR A 213 11.48 13.35 -15.06
N SER A 214 12.73 13.76 -14.75
CA SER A 214 13.83 13.82 -15.72
C SER A 214 14.23 12.45 -16.31
N ARG A 215 13.81 11.36 -15.68
CA ARG A 215 13.98 9.98 -16.13
C ARG A 215 12.71 9.37 -16.73
N GLY A 216 11.65 10.17 -16.93
CA GLY A 216 10.37 9.73 -17.49
C GLY A 216 9.48 8.93 -16.53
N LEU A 217 9.82 8.87 -15.24
CA LEU A 217 9.03 8.14 -14.23
C LEU A 217 7.81 8.93 -13.78
N ALA A 218 6.70 8.23 -13.57
CA ALA A 218 5.53 8.81 -12.94
C ALA A 218 5.75 9.04 -11.43
N ASN A 219 5.15 10.10 -10.90
CA ASN A 219 5.16 10.38 -9.46
C ASN A 219 3.74 10.21 -8.90
N LEU A 220 3.60 9.44 -7.83
CA LEU A 220 2.33 9.25 -7.10
C LEU A 220 2.42 9.91 -5.72
N ALA A 221 1.49 10.82 -5.40
CA ALA A 221 1.43 11.44 -4.08
C ALA A 221 0.98 10.41 -3.04
N LEU A 222 1.85 10.03 -2.10
CA LEU A 222 1.50 9.07 -1.06
C LEU A 222 0.86 9.81 0.12
N ILE A 223 -0.39 9.44 0.44
CA ILE A 223 -1.18 10.03 1.53
C ILE A 223 -1.41 8.98 2.61
N HIS A 224 -0.87 9.20 3.81
CA HIS A 224 -0.88 8.23 4.91
C HIS A 224 -1.53 8.78 6.19
N ASN A 225 -2.02 7.91 7.07
CA ASN A 225 -2.64 8.27 8.36
C ASN A 225 -1.72 8.07 9.57
N LEU A 226 -0.41 8.34 9.43
CA LEU A 226 0.49 8.37 10.60
C LEU A 226 0.30 9.66 11.38
N THR A 227 0.00 9.54 12.67
CA THR A 227 0.05 10.64 13.62
C THR A 227 1.25 10.45 14.55
N GLY A 228 2.29 11.27 14.38
CA GLY A 228 3.54 11.15 15.13
C GLY A 228 4.34 9.90 14.73
N ARG A 229 4.19 8.80 15.48
CA ARG A 229 4.92 7.52 15.28
C ARG A 229 4.00 6.29 15.15
N SER A 230 2.69 6.49 14.96
CA SER A 230 1.71 5.42 14.92
C SER A 230 0.53 5.73 14.01
N PHE A 231 0.02 4.71 13.34
CA PHE A 231 -1.28 4.74 12.66
C PHE A 231 -2.39 4.62 13.71
N ASP A 232 -2.93 5.75 14.16
CA ASP A 232 -4.00 5.78 15.16
C ASP A 232 -5.37 5.44 14.54
N LYS A 233 -6.11 4.56 15.20
CA LYS A 233 -7.40 4.04 14.72
C LYS A 233 -8.54 5.05 14.88
N ALA A 234 -8.52 5.88 15.92
CA ALA A 234 -9.54 6.89 16.18
C ALA A 234 -9.37 8.11 15.24
N GLU A 235 -8.13 8.50 14.94
CA GLU A 235 -7.84 9.62 14.02
C GLU A 235 -8.38 9.35 12.61
N ILE A 236 -8.07 8.17 12.03
CA ILE A 236 -8.58 7.82 10.69
C ILE A 236 -10.08 7.56 10.68
N SER A 237 -10.63 6.98 11.74
CA SER A 237 -12.08 6.77 11.88
C SER A 237 -12.85 8.10 11.93
N ALA A 238 -12.31 9.11 12.63
CA ALA A 238 -12.89 10.45 12.71
C ALA A 238 -12.88 11.18 11.36
N LEU A 239 -11.81 11.03 10.56
CA LEU A 239 -11.79 11.51 9.18
C LEU A 239 -12.85 10.82 8.34
N LEU A 240 -12.83 9.49 8.30
CA LEU A 240 -13.68 8.72 7.39
C LEU A 240 -15.16 8.96 7.68
N ASN A 241 -15.59 8.89 8.95
CA ASN A 241 -16.99 9.08 9.32
C ASN A 241 -17.48 10.54 9.19
N SER A 242 -16.58 11.52 9.05
CA SER A 242 -16.95 12.93 8.82
C SER A 242 -17.00 13.29 7.33
N ARG A 243 -18.20 13.46 6.77
CA ARG A 243 -18.40 13.94 5.38
C ARG A 243 -17.66 15.25 5.09
N SER A 244 -17.50 16.12 6.10
CA SER A 244 -16.73 17.37 5.96
C SER A 244 -15.22 17.13 5.87
N ALA A 245 -14.70 16.15 6.62
CA ALA A 245 -13.28 15.80 6.61
C ALA A 245 -12.91 15.07 5.31
N ARG A 246 -13.71 14.08 4.88
CA ARG A 246 -13.53 13.44 3.56
C ARG A 246 -13.53 14.47 2.42
N LYS A 247 -14.46 15.43 2.42
CA LYS A 247 -14.51 16.49 1.39
C LYS A 247 -13.25 17.38 1.42
N ARG A 248 -12.73 17.75 2.60
CA ARG A 248 -11.45 18.47 2.71
C ARG A 248 -10.30 17.63 2.17
N ALA A 249 -10.14 16.39 2.64
CA ALA A 249 -9.05 15.52 2.21
C ALA A 249 -9.05 15.29 0.69
N VAL A 250 -10.21 15.05 0.06
CA VAL A 250 -10.32 14.93 -1.41
C VAL A 250 -9.96 16.24 -2.13
N SER A 251 -10.27 17.40 -1.54
CA SER A 251 -9.91 18.72 -2.08
C SER A 251 -8.40 18.97 -1.98
N ASP A 252 -7.80 18.74 -0.81
CA ASP A 252 -6.38 18.94 -0.55
C ASP A 252 -5.53 18.00 -1.41
N ILE A 253 -5.91 16.71 -1.53
CA ILE A 253 -5.23 15.73 -2.40
C ILE A 253 -5.28 16.17 -3.86
N LEU A 254 -6.44 16.63 -4.35
CA LEU A 254 -6.58 17.13 -5.71
C LEU A 254 -5.68 18.35 -5.95
N GLU A 255 -5.58 19.25 -4.98
CA GLU A 255 -4.75 20.46 -5.10
C GLU A 255 -3.25 20.14 -5.06
N ILE A 256 -2.82 19.25 -4.15
CA ILE A 256 -1.45 18.72 -4.09
C ILE A 256 -1.08 18.05 -5.42
N VAL A 257 -1.94 17.17 -5.94
CA VAL A 257 -1.70 16.44 -7.20
C VAL A 257 -1.57 17.39 -8.39
N LYS A 258 -2.46 18.40 -8.48
CA LYS A 258 -2.39 19.46 -9.50
C LYS A 258 -1.11 20.30 -9.41
N THR A 259 -0.86 20.90 -8.25
CA THR A 259 0.11 21.99 -8.07
C THR A 259 1.55 21.49 -8.10
N HIS A 260 1.78 20.22 -7.76
CA HIS A 260 3.09 19.58 -7.80
C HIS A 260 3.29 18.62 -9.00
N GLY A 261 2.35 18.58 -9.95
CA GLY A 261 2.50 17.80 -11.18
C GLY A 261 2.55 16.27 -10.99
N TYR A 262 1.88 15.73 -9.96
CA TYR A 262 1.80 14.28 -9.76
C TYR A 262 0.94 13.63 -10.86
N ALA A 263 1.30 12.40 -11.26
CA ALA A 263 0.51 11.57 -12.17
C ALA A 263 -0.73 10.95 -11.48
N GLY A 264 -0.81 11.05 -10.16
CA GLY A 264 -1.89 10.51 -9.35
C GLY A 264 -1.55 10.43 -7.87
N VAL A 265 -2.30 9.61 -7.15
CA VAL A 265 -2.23 9.43 -5.70
C VAL A 265 -2.11 7.96 -5.33
N ASN A 266 -1.37 7.64 -4.27
CA ASN A 266 -1.45 6.37 -3.55
C ASN A 266 -1.99 6.62 -2.13
N ILE A 267 -3.13 6.02 -1.79
CA ILE A 267 -3.70 6.10 -0.45
C ILE A 267 -3.13 4.96 0.41
N ASP A 268 -2.41 5.33 1.45
CA ASP A 268 -1.68 4.44 2.35
C ASP A 268 -2.30 4.50 3.76
N PHE A 269 -3.58 4.13 3.83
CA PHE A 269 -4.36 4.17 5.06
C PHE A 269 -4.29 2.83 5.79
N GLU A 270 -3.46 2.74 6.82
CA GLU A 270 -3.32 1.55 7.66
C GLU A 270 -4.20 1.59 8.92
N ASN A 271 -4.32 0.42 9.57
CA ASN A 271 -4.94 0.25 10.88
C ASN A 271 -6.43 0.61 10.99
N VAL A 272 -7.08 0.99 9.87
CA VAL A 272 -8.49 1.40 9.76
C VAL A 272 -9.44 0.41 10.47
N PRO A 273 -10.35 0.87 11.35
CA PRO A 273 -11.29 -0.01 12.05
C PRO A 273 -12.14 -0.87 11.11
N PRO A 274 -12.49 -2.13 11.47
CA PRO A 274 -13.30 -2.99 10.61
C PRO A 274 -14.71 -2.45 10.34
N ALA A 275 -15.27 -1.71 11.30
CA ALA A 275 -16.54 -1.00 11.16
C ALA A 275 -16.52 0.04 10.01
N ASP A 276 -15.35 0.62 9.74
CA ASP A 276 -15.19 1.70 8.75
C ASP A 276 -15.07 1.20 7.30
N ARG A 277 -15.20 -0.12 7.05
CA ARG A 277 -15.08 -0.74 5.72
C ARG A 277 -15.88 -0.03 4.63
N ALA A 278 -17.15 0.25 4.91
CA ALA A 278 -18.06 0.89 3.96
C ALA A 278 -17.66 2.35 3.71
N VAL A 279 -17.17 3.06 4.73
CA VAL A 279 -16.84 4.49 4.62
C VAL A 279 -15.42 4.75 4.08
N LEU A 280 -14.48 3.82 4.28
CA LEU A 280 -13.21 3.76 3.53
C LEU A 280 -13.48 3.57 2.03
N THR A 281 -14.37 2.63 1.70
CA THR A 281 -14.82 2.42 0.31
C THR A 281 -15.49 3.68 -0.27
N GLN A 282 -16.31 4.38 0.53
CA GLN A 282 -16.95 5.63 0.13
C GLN A 282 -15.93 6.78 -0.07
N PHE A 283 -14.91 6.89 0.79
CA PHE A 283 -13.82 7.86 0.62
C PHE A 283 -13.11 7.64 -0.73
N MET A 284 -12.74 6.40 -1.05
CA MET A 284 -12.08 6.09 -2.31
C MET A 284 -12.98 6.37 -3.53
N LYS A 285 -14.31 6.21 -3.42
CA LYS A 285 -15.28 6.60 -4.47
C LYS A 285 -15.35 8.11 -4.66
N GLU A 286 -15.38 8.87 -3.56
CA GLU A 286 -15.36 10.34 -3.58
C GLU A 286 -14.05 10.87 -4.19
N LEU A 287 -12.90 10.28 -3.83
CA LEU A 287 -11.59 10.58 -4.38
C LEU A 287 -11.50 10.26 -5.88
N ARG A 288 -11.95 9.06 -6.28
CA ARG A 288 -11.99 8.61 -7.69
C ARG A 288 -12.81 9.56 -8.57
N ALA A 289 -13.94 10.05 -8.07
CA ALA A 289 -14.80 10.99 -8.78
C ALA A 289 -14.16 12.38 -8.97
N ALA A 290 -13.30 12.82 -8.06
CA ALA A 290 -12.60 14.11 -8.16
C ALA A 290 -11.36 14.07 -9.08
N LEU A 291 -10.62 12.96 -9.06
CA LEU A 291 -9.32 12.83 -9.73
C LEU A 291 -9.41 12.25 -11.15
N ALA A 292 -10.18 11.17 -11.36
CA ALA A 292 -10.16 10.44 -12.63
C ALA A 292 -10.66 11.26 -13.85
N PRO A 293 -11.66 12.16 -13.75
CA PRO A 293 -12.05 13.03 -14.86
C PRO A 293 -10.97 14.05 -15.29
N LYS A 294 -9.83 14.10 -14.58
CA LYS A 294 -8.67 14.96 -14.86
C LYS A 294 -7.43 14.17 -15.29
N GLY A 295 -7.57 12.86 -15.51
CA GLY A 295 -6.48 11.95 -15.92
C GLY A 295 -5.60 11.42 -14.78
N TYR A 296 -5.83 11.83 -13.52
CA TYR A 296 -5.01 11.40 -12.39
C TYR A 296 -5.34 9.98 -11.94
N ARG A 297 -4.29 9.15 -11.78
CA ARG A 297 -4.40 7.78 -11.25
C ARG A 297 -4.84 7.80 -9.78
N VAL A 298 -5.75 6.91 -9.38
CA VAL A 298 -6.11 6.67 -7.98
C VAL A 298 -5.69 5.26 -7.59
N THR A 299 -4.65 5.15 -6.78
CA THR A 299 -4.06 3.88 -6.30
C THR A 299 -4.14 3.78 -4.78
N MET A 300 -3.96 2.57 -4.24
CA MET A 300 -4.10 2.33 -2.80
C MET A 300 -3.20 1.18 -2.31
N SER A 301 -2.51 1.38 -1.20
CA SER A 301 -1.87 0.32 -0.43
C SER A 301 -2.93 -0.51 0.29
N MET A 302 -2.84 -1.84 0.22
CA MET A 302 -3.84 -2.72 0.84
C MET A 302 -3.15 -3.88 1.58
N PRO A 303 -3.46 -4.14 2.86
CA PRO A 303 -2.83 -5.21 3.60
C PRO A 303 -3.23 -6.58 3.04
N ALA A 304 -2.26 -7.50 2.99
CA ALA A 304 -2.44 -8.82 2.43
C ALA A 304 -3.50 -9.65 3.17
N LYS A 305 -4.50 -10.17 2.43
CA LYS A 305 -5.41 -11.22 2.91
C LYS A 305 -5.67 -12.27 1.84
N TYR A 306 -5.94 -13.51 2.28
CA TYR A 306 -6.17 -14.68 1.42
C TYR A 306 -7.61 -15.22 1.47
N LYS A 307 -8.49 -14.48 2.13
CA LYS A 307 -9.95 -14.66 2.22
C LYS A 307 -10.55 -13.34 2.68
N ASP A 308 -11.85 -13.12 2.53
CA ASP A 308 -12.45 -12.01 3.25
C ASP A 308 -12.56 -12.30 4.76
N ALA A 309 -12.45 -11.25 5.56
CA ALA A 309 -12.46 -11.29 7.02
C ALA A 309 -12.93 -9.93 7.56
N PRO A 310 -14.20 -9.55 7.33
CA PRO A 310 -14.70 -8.20 7.61
C PRO A 310 -14.63 -7.78 9.09
N THR A 311 -14.42 -8.72 10.02
CA THR A 311 -14.23 -8.47 11.46
C THR A 311 -12.75 -8.38 11.88
N SER A 312 -11.79 -8.59 10.97
CA SER A 312 -10.36 -8.56 11.30
C SER A 312 -9.86 -7.14 11.56
N ALA A 313 -9.30 -6.90 12.75
CA ALA A 313 -8.75 -5.61 13.19
C ALA A 313 -7.59 -5.04 12.35
N TRP A 314 -7.11 -5.79 11.34
CA TRP A 314 -6.09 -5.39 10.37
C TRP A 314 -6.64 -5.32 8.93
N VAL A 315 -7.37 -6.34 8.47
CA VAL A 315 -7.77 -6.46 7.04
C VAL A 315 -9.28 -6.34 6.77
N GLY A 316 -10.08 -6.08 7.81
CA GLY A 316 -11.55 -6.05 7.73
C GLY A 316 -12.10 -4.86 6.96
N ALA A 317 -11.47 -3.68 7.12
CA ALA A 317 -11.84 -2.43 6.44
C ALA A 317 -11.63 -2.48 4.92
N PHE A 318 -10.76 -3.35 4.43
CA PHE A 318 -10.29 -3.34 3.04
C PHE A 318 -11.14 -4.27 2.18
N ASP A 319 -12.25 -3.78 1.64
CA ASP A 319 -13.06 -4.56 0.70
C ASP A 319 -12.32 -4.75 -0.63
N TYR A 320 -11.77 -5.94 -0.88
CA TYR A 320 -10.97 -6.19 -2.09
C TYR A 320 -11.81 -6.09 -3.37
N TYR A 321 -13.10 -6.45 -3.31
CA TYR A 321 -13.97 -6.40 -4.49
C TYR A 321 -14.35 -4.95 -4.80
N GLU A 322 -14.83 -4.18 -3.81
CA GLU A 322 -15.20 -2.79 -4.03
C GLU A 322 -14.00 -1.88 -4.30
N LEU A 323 -12.90 -1.99 -3.53
CA LEU A 323 -11.71 -1.17 -3.74
C LEU A 323 -11.01 -1.51 -5.07
N GLY A 324 -10.98 -2.78 -5.48
CA GLY A 324 -10.45 -3.20 -6.78
C GLY A 324 -11.29 -2.72 -7.98
N ARG A 325 -12.56 -2.38 -7.77
CA ARG A 325 -13.39 -1.70 -8.77
C ARG A 325 -13.04 -0.21 -8.86
N VAL A 326 -12.87 0.44 -7.71
CA VAL A 326 -12.68 1.90 -7.56
C VAL A 326 -11.27 2.37 -7.91
N CYS A 327 -10.22 1.69 -7.46
CA CYS A 327 -8.83 2.08 -7.72
C CYS A 327 -8.41 1.72 -9.15
N ASP A 328 -7.46 2.45 -9.74
CA ASP A 328 -6.80 2.04 -10.99
C ASP A 328 -5.89 0.85 -10.77
N GLN A 329 -5.16 0.85 -9.67
CA GLN A 329 -4.35 -0.25 -9.16
C GLN A 329 -4.41 -0.31 -7.63
N VAL A 330 -4.10 -1.48 -7.09
CA VAL A 330 -3.89 -1.70 -5.66
C VAL A 330 -2.51 -2.29 -5.44
N MET A 331 -1.81 -1.81 -4.41
CA MET A 331 -0.48 -2.28 -4.02
C MET A 331 -0.66 -3.21 -2.83
N ILE A 332 -0.75 -4.51 -3.08
CA ILE A 332 -1.06 -5.47 -2.02
C ILE A 332 0.22 -5.75 -1.23
N MET A 333 0.25 -5.33 0.03
CA MET A 333 1.40 -5.43 0.94
C MET A 333 1.65 -6.89 1.31
N THR A 334 2.27 -7.63 0.38
CA THR A 334 2.59 -9.06 0.47
C THR A 334 3.96 -9.25 1.12
N TYR A 335 4.10 -8.61 2.28
CA TYR A 335 5.22 -8.68 3.21
C TYR A 335 4.69 -8.57 4.65
N ASP A 336 5.59 -8.61 5.64
CA ASP A 336 5.27 -8.66 7.07
C ASP A 336 4.39 -9.86 7.49
N GLU A 337 4.63 -11.03 6.88
CA GLU A 337 4.11 -12.32 7.37
C GLU A 337 4.61 -12.62 8.80
N HIS A 338 5.85 -12.19 9.10
CA HIS A 338 6.47 -12.22 10.44
C HIS A 338 7.08 -10.85 10.74
N THR A 339 6.86 -10.33 11.97
CA THR A 339 7.27 -8.98 12.38
C THR A 339 7.85 -8.96 13.81
N SER A 340 8.26 -7.79 14.30
CA SER A 340 8.75 -7.62 15.68
C SER A 340 7.63 -7.81 16.71
N GLY A 341 7.65 -8.95 17.39
CA GLY A 341 6.58 -9.42 18.29
C GLY A 341 6.04 -10.80 17.90
N THR A 342 6.12 -11.18 16.63
CA THR A 342 5.88 -12.57 16.20
C THR A 342 7.13 -13.43 16.45
N ARG A 343 6.98 -14.75 16.34
CA ARG A 343 8.15 -15.62 16.18
C ARG A 343 8.95 -15.21 14.92
N PRO A 344 10.26 -15.48 14.88
CA PRO A 344 11.06 -15.28 13.66
C PRO A 344 10.54 -16.15 12.52
N GLY A 345 10.63 -15.63 11.30
CA GLY A 345 10.22 -16.31 10.08
C GLY A 345 10.41 -15.43 8.84
N PRO A 346 10.12 -15.96 7.64
CA PRO A 346 10.24 -15.22 6.38
C PRO A 346 9.35 -13.97 6.36
N ILE A 347 9.84 -12.90 5.71
CA ILE A 347 9.10 -11.63 5.54
C ILE A 347 7.88 -11.83 4.65
N ALA A 348 8.06 -12.61 3.58
CA ALA A 348 7.05 -12.89 2.57
C ALA A 348 7.28 -14.29 1.98
N SER A 349 6.83 -15.35 2.65
CA SER A 349 7.03 -16.71 2.13
C SER A 349 6.23 -16.94 0.86
N LEU A 350 6.86 -17.54 -0.16
CA LEU A 350 6.23 -17.80 -1.46
C LEU A 350 4.86 -18.48 -1.37
N PRO A 351 4.61 -19.47 -0.48
CA PRO A 351 3.30 -20.10 -0.35
C PRO A 351 2.24 -19.17 0.23
N TRP A 352 2.60 -18.26 1.15
CA TRP A 352 1.69 -17.26 1.70
C TRP A 352 1.40 -16.16 0.67
N VAL A 353 2.43 -15.65 -0.01
CA VAL A 353 2.29 -14.68 -1.10
C VAL A 353 1.39 -15.23 -2.21
N GLU A 354 1.62 -16.46 -2.68
CA GLU A 354 0.74 -17.06 -3.71
C GLU A 354 -0.69 -17.24 -3.21
N LYS A 355 -0.91 -17.55 -1.92
CA LYS A 355 -2.24 -17.67 -1.32
C LYS A 355 -3.00 -16.33 -1.32
N VAL A 356 -2.30 -15.22 -1.08
CA VAL A 356 -2.85 -13.86 -1.17
C VAL A 356 -3.15 -13.48 -2.61
N VAL A 357 -2.23 -13.75 -3.54
CA VAL A 357 -2.42 -13.52 -4.99
C VAL A 357 -3.63 -14.29 -5.54
N LYS A 358 -3.73 -15.59 -5.21
CA LYS A 358 -4.86 -16.46 -5.59
C LYS A 358 -6.20 -15.89 -5.13
N TYR A 359 -6.28 -15.30 -3.94
CA TYR A 359 -7.48 -14.61 -3.48
C TYR A 359 -7.71 -13.30 -4.25
N ALA A 360 -6.71 -12.42 -4.35
CA ALA A 360 -6.83 -11.11 -4.98
C ALA A 360 -7.39 -11.16 -6.41
N VAL A 361 -6.91 -12.09 -7.24
CA VAL A 361 -7.39 -12.25 -8.64
C VAL A 361 -8.82 -12.79 -8.77
N THR A 362 -9.44 -13.28 -7.69
CA THR A 362 -10.89 -13.59 -7.67
C THR A 362 -11.75 -12.36 -7.36
N GLN A 363 -11.17 -11.32 -6.76
CA GLN A 363 -11.90 -10.14 -6.29
C GLN A 363 -11.83 -8.98 -7.29
N MET A 364 -10.74 -8.88 -8.08
CA MET A 364 -10.51 -7.77 -8.99
C MET A 364 -9.72 -8.18 -10.25
N PRO A 365 -9.74 -7.36 -11.33
CA PRO A 365 -8.99 -7.66 -12.55
C PRO A 365 -7.48 -7.74 -12.28
N LYS A 366 -6.84 -8.86 -12.66
CA LYS A 366 -5.43 -9.15 -12.40
C LYS A 366 -4.45 -8.01 -12.72
N ARG A 367 -4.64 -7.30 -13.84
CA ARG A 367 -3.80 -6.14 -14.25
C ARG A 367 -3.88 -4.92 -13.31
N LYS A 368 -4.82 -4.88 -12.35
CA LYS A 368 -4.87 -3.86 -11.29
C LYS A 368 -4.03 -4.23 -10.06
N VAL A 369 -3.61 -5.47 -9.91
CA VAL A 369 -2.87 -5.93 -8.72
C VAL A 369 -1.38 -5.69 -8.92
N LEU A 370 -0.77 -4.83 -8.11
CA LEU A 370 0.68 -4.79 -7.93
C LEU A 370 1.06 -5.65 -6.73
N LEU A 371 2.04 -6.54 -6.93
CA LEU A 371 2.57 -7.41 -5.88
C LEU A 371 3.55 -6.60 -5.00
N GLY A 372 3.21 -6.39 -3.73
CA GLY A 372 4.09 -5.78 -2.75
C GLY A 372 5.28 -6.69 -2.45
N VAL A 373 6.50 -6.26 -2.76
CA VAL A 373 7.73 -6.99 -2.47
C VAL A 373 8.59 -6.21 -1.46
N ALA A 374 9.07 -6.92 -0.45
CA ALA A 374 9.99 -6.38 0.54
C ALA A 374 11.42 -6.26 -0.03
N ALA A 375 12.12 -5.21 0.37
CA ALA A 375 13.55 -4.97 0.12
C ALA A 375 14.40 -5.19 1.39
N TYR A 376 13.80 -5.70 2.48
CA TYR A 376 14.39 -5.75 3.82
C TYR A 376 14.31 -7.15 4.44
N GLY A 377 14.85 -7.27 5.64
CA GLY A 377 14.65 -8.38 6.56
C GLY A 377 14.45 -7.92 7.99
N TYR A 378 14.36 -8.87 8.91
CA TYR A 378 14.57 -8.61 10.32
C TYR A 378 15.58 -9.57 10.96
N ASP A 379 16.19 -9.08 12.03
CA ASP A 379 17.07 -9.81 12.93
C ASP A 379 16.41 -9.85 14.32
N TRP A 380 15.88 -11.01 14.71
CA TRP A 380 15.16 -11.27 15.96
C TRP A 380 16.09 -11.67 17.11
N ASN A 381 15.76 -11.22 18.33
CA ASN A 381 16.09 -11.96 19.55
C ASN A 381 15.08 -13.10 19.72
N THR A 382 15.52 -14.36 19.64
CA THR A 382 14.60 -15.52 19.68
C THR A 382 14.00 -15.78 21.06
N GLY A 383 14.54 -15.17 22.13
CA GLY A 383 14.01 -15.29 23.48
C GLY A 383 12.95 -14.24 23.84
N THR A 384 12.89 -13.11 23.12
CA THR A 384 11.93 -12.03 23.37
C THR A 384 11.00 -11.73 22.18
N ASN A 385 11.19 -12.41 21.05
CA ASN A 385 10.52 -12.15 19.77
C ASN A 385 10.65 -10.70 19.24
N ARG A 386 11.55 -9.88 19.83
CA ARG A 386 11.80 -8.52 19.36
C ARG A 386 12.83 -8.52 18.23
N ALA A 387 12.42 -7.96 17.11
CA ALA A 387 13.20 -7.83 15.89
C ALA A 387 13.60 -6.37 15.63
N ARG A 388 14.76 -6.19 14.99
CA ARG A 388 15.16 -4.96 14.29
C ARG A 388 15.08 -5.20 12.78
N ALA A 389 14.66 -4.20 12.02
CA ALA A 389 14.77 -4.26 10.56
C ALA A 389 16.25 -4.26 10.14
N VAL A 390 16.57 -4.93 9.03
CA VAL A 390 17.90 -4.95 8.40
C VAL A 390 17.78 -4.81 6.88
N THR A 391 18.71 -4.11 6.25
CA THR A 391 18.89 -4.18 4.79
C THR A 391 19.56 -5.49 4.38
N TYR A 392 19.53 -5.85 3.09
CA TYR A 392 20.30 -6.98 2.56
C TYR A 392 21.77 -6.90 2.97
N GLN A 393 22.39 -5.73 2.77
CA GLN A 393 23.81 -5.50 3.09
C GLN A 393 24.10 -5.69 4.59
N GLN A 394 23.20 -5.23 5.46
CA GLN A 394 23.33 -5.44 6.91
C GLN A 394 23.16 -6.92 7.29
N ALA A 395 22.27 -7.66 6.65
CA ALA A 395 22.08 -9.08 6.88
C ALA A 395 23.31 -9.91 6.44
N VAL A 396 23.86 -9.63 5.26
CA VAL A 396 25.06 -10.32 4.74
C VAL A 396 26.31 -9.98 5.56
N ALA A 397 26.54 -8.70 5.87
CA ALA A 397 27.67 -8.29 6.71
C ALA A 397 27.59 -8.86 8.14
N ASN A 398 26.39 -9.00 8.71
CA ASN A 398 26.19 -9.66 10.00
C ASN A 398 26.48 -11.18 9.92
N ALA A 399 26.00 -11.88 8.88
CA ALA A 399 26.32 -13.28 8.68
C ALA A 399 27.85 -13.53 8.61
N ALA A 400 28.56 -12.70 7.83
CA ALA A 400 30.01 -12.72 7.75
C ALA A 400 30.69 -12.43 9.10
N LYS A 401 30.28 -11.36 9.81
CA LYS A 401 30.81 -10.98 11.13
C LYS A 401 30.74 -12.09 12.17
N TYR A 402 29.68 -12.91 12.15
CA TYR A 402 29.53 -14.04 13.08
C TYR A 402 30.00 -15.38 12.49
N GLY A 403 30.60 -15.42 11.29
CA GLY A 403 31.05 -16.64 10.63
C GLY A 403 29.91 -17.63 10.36
N ARG A 404 28.73 -17.15 9.95
CA ARG A 404 27.57 -17.98 9.62
C ARG A 404 27.43 -18.10 8.11
N LYS A 405 27.24 -19.33 7.62
CA LYS A 405 26.74 -19.56 6.26
C LYS A 405 25.26 -19.18 6.19
N ILE A 406 24.89 -18.37 5.22
CA ILE A 406 23.48 -18.06 4.90
C ILE A 406 22.84 -19.34 4.34
N GLN A 407 21.68 -19.69 4.86
CA GLN A 407 20.87 -20.84 4.47
C GLN A 407 19.69 -20.38 3.61
N TRP A 408 19.10 -21.28 2.84
CA TRP A 408 17.95 -21.00 1.98
C TRP A 408 16.82 -21.95 2.35
N ASP A 409 15.67 -21.41 2.75
CA ASP A 409 14.46 -22.21 2.92
C ASP A 409 13.80 -22.41 1.55
N ALA A 410 13.84 -23.64 1.05
CA ALA A 410 13.33 -24.00 -0.27
C ALA A 410 11.79 -23.94 -0.39
N LYS A 411 11.06 -23.93 0.73
CA LYS A 411 9.60 -23.85 0.77
C LYS A 411 9.12 -22.40 0.85
N ALA A 412 9.76 -21.58 1.67
CA ALA A 412 9.50 -20.14 1.75
C ALA A 412 10.09 -19.37 0.55
N ALA A 413 11.13 -19.93 -0.09
CA ALA A 413 12.00 -19.25 -1.05
C ALA A 413 12.57 -17.94 -0.46
N THR A 414 13.30 -18.07 0.66
CA THR A 414 13.81 -16.93 1.43
C THR A 414 15.14 -17.31 2.11
N PRO A 415 16.18 -16.46 2.06
CA PRO A 415 17.42 -16.68 2.81
C PRO A 415 17.26 -16.38 4.32
N HIS A 416 17.96 -17.17 5.14
CA HIS A 416 17.94 -17.02 6.60
C HIS A 416 19.25 -17.51 7.24
N TYR A 417 19.48 -17.17 8.51
CA TYR A 417 20.52 -17.82 9.34
C TYR A 417 20.25 -17.63 10.84
N ARG A 418 20.96 -18.40 11.68
CA ARG A 418 20.94 -18.32 13.14
C ARG A 418 22.34 -17.98 13.69
N TYR A 419 22.40 -17.19 14.75
CA TYR A 419 23.67 -16.85 15.42
C TYR A 419 23.47 -16.59 16.93
N LYS A 420 24.57 -16.34 17.65
CA LYS A 420 24.54 -15.86 19.05
C LYS A 420 25.28 -14.53 19.16
N SER A 421 24.70 -13.60 19.91
CA SER A 421 25.30 -12.31 20.27
C SER A 421 25.55 -12.32 21.77
N GLY A 422 26.73 -12.79 22.19
CA GLY A 422 26.95 -13.21 23.59
C GLY A 422 26.04 -14.38 23.95
N THR A 423 25.28 -14.25 25.04
CA THR A 423 24.27 -15.25 25.46
C THR A 423 22.99 -15.23 24.62
N VAL A 424 22.70 -14.12 23.90
CA VAL A 424 21.44 -13.94 23.19
C VAL A 424 21.43 -14.75 21.89
N ALA A 425 20.54 -15.74 21.79
CA ALA A 425 20.25 -16.45 20.55
C ALA A 425 19.45 -15.56 19.59
N ARG A 426 19.84 -15.57 18.31
CA ARG A 426 19.31 -14.69 17.26
C ARG A 426 19.06 -15.41 15.95
N GLU A 427 18.10 -14.91 15.21
CA GLU A 427 17.66 -15.47 13.93
C GLU A 427 17.33 -14.33 12.96
N VAL A 428 17.80 -14.46 11.72
CA VAL A 428 17.68 -13.43 10.69
C VAL A 428 17.01 -14.05 9.46
N TRP A 429 15.98 -13.38 8.96
CA TRP A 429 15.34 -13.67 7.66
C TRP A 429 15.29 -12.36 6.87
N PHE A 430 15.59 -12.42 5.58
CA PHE A 430 15.68 -11.24 4.72
C PHE A 430 15.37 -11.59 3.26
N GLU A 431 15.13 -10.60 2.42
CA GLU A 431 14.90 -10.78 0.98
C GLU A 431 16.19 -10.60 0.16
N SER A 432 16.26 -11.19 -1.03
CA SER A 432 17.38 -11.15 -1.98
C SER A 432 16.90 -11.34 -3.43
N THR A 433 17.78 -11.11 -4.42
CA THR A 433 17.46 -11.31 -5.85
C THR A 433 16.80 -12.67 -6.13
N ASP A 434 17.21 -13.76 -5.46
CA ASP A 434 16.60 -15.08 -5.66
C ASP A 434 15.20 -15.23 -5.04
N SER A 435 14.94 -14.60 -3.89
CA SER A 435 13.59 -14.60 -3.30
C SER A 435 12.65 -13.66 -4.04
N LEU A 436 13.15 -12.54 -4.59
CA LEU A 436 12.42 -11.73 -5.56
C LEU A 436 12.14 -12.53 -6.84
N LYS A 437 13.12 -13.24 -7.42
CA LYS A 437 12.94 -14.07 -8.62
C LYS A 437 11.89 -15.17 -8.43
N ALA A 438 11.78 -15.73 -7.22
CA ALA A 438 10.70 -16.65 -6.86
C ALA A 438 9.32 -15.95 -6.87
N LYS A 439 9.23 -14.72 -6.35
CA LYS A 439 8.01 -13.91 -6.30
C LYS A 439 7.58 -13.37 -7.68
N LEU A 440 8.51 -12.96 -8.55
CA LEU A 440 8.20 -12.45 -9.90
C LEU A 440 7.50 -13.50 -10.78
N LYS A 441 7.81 -14.79 -10.60
CA LYS A 441 7.07 -15.89 -11.26
C LYS A 441 5.58 -15.93 -10.89
N LEU A 442 5.14 -15.28 -9.81
CA LEU A 442 3.72 -15.10 -9.50
C LEU A 442 3.10 -13.93 -10.29
N VAL A 443 3.86 -12.87 -10.57
CA VAL A 443 3.44 -11.74 -11.43
C VAL A 443 3.13 -12.27 -12.83
N GLU A 444 4.05 -13.04 -13.40
CA GLU A 444 3.89 -13.74 -14.69
C GLU A 444 2.71 -14.75 -14.64
N ARG A 445 2.78 -15.77 -13.77
CA ARG A 445 1.81 -16.87 -13.68
C ARG A 445 0.36 -16.38 -13.52
N TYR A 446 0.15 -15.34 -12.73
CA TYR A 446 -1.18 -14.80 -12.48
C TYR A 446 -1.52 -13.59 -13.37
N GLY A 447 -0.59 -13.14 -14.23
CA GLY A 447 -0.75 -12.00 -15.13
C GLY A 447 -1.11 -10.70 -14.42
N LEU A 448 -0.39 -10.41 -13.33
CA LEU A 448 -0.63 -9.27 -12.46
C LEU A 448 -0.26 -7.94 -13.17
N GLY A 449 -0.58 -6.80 -12.55
CA GLY A 449 -0.21 -5.48 -13.07
C GLY A 449 1.28 -5.18 -12.97
N GLY A 450 2.00 -5.85 -12.05
CA GLY A 450 3.41 -5.61 -11.78
C GLY A 450 3.74 -5.72 -10.29
N ILE A 451 4.64 -4.85 -9.80
CA ILE A 451 5.14 -4.88 -8.40
C ILE A 451 5.18 -3.49 -7.74
N ALA A 452 5.16 -3.48 -6.41
CA ALA A 452 5.42 -2.31 -5.58
C ALA A 452 6.50 -2.65 -4.54
N ILE A 453 7.57 -1.85 -4.44
CA ILE A 453 8.81 -2.21 -3.73
C ILE A 453 8.93 -1.40 -2.44
N TRP A 454 8.78 -2.04 -1.28
CA TRP A 454 8.97 -1.40 0.05
C TRP A 454 10.32 -1.78 0.66
N ARG A 455 11.28 -0.87 0.80
CA ARG A 455 11.39 0.51 0.24
C ARG A 455 12.68 0.62 -0.57
N LEU A 456 12.78 1.59 -1.47
CA LEU A 456 13.98 1.80 -2.28
C LEU A 456 15.22 2.07 -1.41
N GLY A 457 16.30 1.31 -1.63
CA GLY A 457 17.60 1.49 -0.96
C GLY A 457 17.83 0.54 0.21
N GLN A 458 17.23 -0.65 0.20
CA GLN A 458 17.43 -1.70 1.21
C GLN A 458 17.82 -3.06 0.62
N GLU A 459 17.50 -3.27 -0.66
CA GLU A 459 17.69 -4.47 -1.46
C GLU A 459 19.16 -4.73 -1.87
N ASP A 460 19.40 -5.85 -2.56
CA ASP A 460 20.62 -6.08 -3.33
C ASP A 460 20.50 -5.58 -4.78
N ALA A 461 21.60 -5.07 -5.33
CA ALA A 461 21.66 -4.49 -6.67
C ALA A 461 21.26 -5.46 -7.82
N GLY A 462 21.13 -6.76 -7.54
CA GLY A 462 20.57 -7.73 -8.48
C GLY A 462 19.06 -7.57 -8.70
N TYR A 463 18.31 -6.95 -7.78
CA TYR A 463 16.89 -6.60 -7.94
C TYR A 463 16.66 -5.88 -9.28
N TRP A 464 17.43 -4.84 -9.55
CA TRP A 464 17.19 -3.94 -10.68
C TRP A 464 17.45 -4.63 -12.03
N LYS A 465 18.56 -5.36 -12.15
CA LYS A 465 18.87 -6.18 -13.34
C LYS A 465 17.86 -7.32 -13.56
N LEU A 466 17.27 -7.85 -12.49
CA LEU A 466 16.21 -8.84 -12.56
C LEU A 466 14.89 -8.20 -13.02
N ILE A 467 14.48 -7.10 -12.39
CA ILE A 467 13.25 -6.37 -12.71
C ILE A 467 13.23 -5.93 -14.18
N GLN A 468 14.35 -5.36 -14.67
CA GLN A 468 14.48 -4.98 -16.07
C GLN A 468 14.16 -6.14 -17.03
N ARG A 469 14.78 -7.31 -16.78
CA ARG A 469 14.69 -8.47 -17.66
C ARG A 469 13.32 -9.18 -17.61
N GLU A 470 12.69 -9.25 -16.44
CA GLU A 470 11.49 -10.07 -16.25
C GLU A 470 10.17 -9.28 -16.35
N LEU A 471 10.21 -7.92 -16.28
CA LEU A 471 8.99 -7.09 -16.20
C LEU A 471 8.87 -5.99 -17.26
N LEU A 472 9.98 -5.46 -17.79
CA LEU A 472 10.01 -4.20 -18.58
C LEU A 472 10.58 -4.35 -19.99
N ASN A 473 11.37 -5.41 -20.23
CA ASN A 473 11.90 -5.85 -21.51
C ASN A 473 11.06 -7.01 -22.08
#